data_AF-A0A835UY67-F1
#
_entry.id   AF-A0A835UY67-F1
#
_cell.length_a   1.000
_cell.length_b   1.000
_cell.length_c   1.000
_cell.angle_alpha   90.00
_cell.angle_beta   90.00
_cell.angle_gamma   90.00
#
_symmetry.space_group_name_H-M   'P 1'
#
loop_
_entity.id
_entity.type
_entity.pdbx_description
1 polymer ?
#
loop_
_entity_poly.entity_id
_entity_poly.type
_entity_poly.pdbx_seq_one_letter_code
_entity_poly.pdbx_strand_id
1 'polypeptide(L)'
;MFDSLEGGGGGVELQQDQLMSEVYLGRQICNVVACEGAERTERHETLSQWRGRMAKAGFEPHNLGSNAFKQASMLLALFGGGDGYRVEEKEGCLTLGWYTRPLIATSAWRVAGSTNPLSAADVR
;
A
#
# COMPACT_ATOMS: atom_id res chain seq x y z
N MET A 1 -10.23 8.93 2.99
CA MET A 1 -10.44 7.51 3.32
C MET A 1 -11.90 7.26 3.62
N PHE A 2 -12.51 7.93 4.61
CA PHE A 2 -13.96 7.87 4.82
C PHE A 2 -14.76 8.45 3.65
N ASP A 3 -14.34 9.59 3.07
CA ASP A 3 -14.95 10.15 1.85
C ASP A 3 -14.93 9.17 0.67
N SER A 4 -14.03 8.19 0.70
CA SER A 4 -13.88 7.17 -0.34
C SER A 4 -14.83 5.98 -0.16
N LEU A 5 -15.46 5.85 1.03
CA LEU A 5 -16.44 4.81 1.37
C LEU A 5 -17.89 5.27 1.12
N GLU A 6 -18.14 6.59 1.20
CA GLU A 6 -19.46 7.20 0.99
C GLU A 6 -19.88 7.23 -0.50
N GLY A 7 -18.94 7.06 -1.43
CA GLY A 7 -19.21 7.07 -2.88
C GLY A 7 -19.85 5.78 -3.44
N GLY A 8 -19.97 4.71 -2.65
CA GLY A 8 -20.53 3.43 -3.08
C GLY A 8 -22.06 3.39 -3.04
N GLY A 9 -22.71 3.41 -4.20
CA GLY A 9 -24.17 3.41 -4.32
C GLY A 9 -24.88 2.15 -3.79
N GLY A 10 -25.76 2.38 -2.79
CA GLY A 10 -26.94 1.62 -2.34
C GLY A 10 -27.16 0.16 -2.76
N GLY A 11 -26.73 -0.77 -1.89
CA GLY A 11 -27.21 -2.16 -1.81
C GLY A 11 -27.07 -2.69 -0.38
N VAL A 12 -27.94 -3.62 0.04
CA VAL A 12 -27.98 -4.13 1.43
C VAL A 12 -26.66 -4.81 1.85
N GLU A 13 -25.95 -5.44 0.91
CA GLU A 13 -24.63 -6.05 1.13
C GLU A 13 -23.51 -5.02 1.32
N LEU A 14 -23.53 -3.91 0.56
CA LEU A 14 -22.57 -2.80 0.72
C LEU A 14 -22.72 -2.11 2.08
N GLN A 15 -23.92 -2.13 2.65
CA GLN A 15 -24.22 -1.55 3.96
C GLN A 15 -23.54 -2.33 5.09
N GLN A 16 -23.39 -3.65 4.94
CA GLN A 16 -22.70 -4.49 5.92
C GLN A 16 -21.18 -4.35 5.81
N ASP A 17 -20.63 -4.24 4.59
CA ASP A 17 -19.21 -3.94 4.36
C ASP A 17 -18.82 -2.54 4.84
N GLN A 18 -19.70 -1.54 4.66
CA GLN A 18 -19.52 -0.18 5.19
C GLN A 18 -19.44 -0.19 6.72
N LEU A 19 -20.38 -0.85 7.41
CA LEU A 19 -20.38 -0.95 8.87
C LEU A 19 -19.13 -1.67 9.39
N MET A 20 -18.69 -2.74 8.74
CA MET A 20 -17.46 -3.44 9.13
C MET A 20 -16.21 -2.56 8.91
N SER A 21 -16.18 -1.78 7.83
CA SER A 21 -15.10 -0.83 7.54
C SER A 21 -15.05 0.30 8.58
N GLU A 22 -16.20 0.85 8.97
CA GLU A 22 -16.30 1.87 10.01
C GLU A 22 -15.83 1.37 11.38
N VAL A 23 -16.26 0.16 11.79
CA VAL A 23 -15.82 -0.45 13.05
C VAL A 23 -14.31 -0.71 13.04
N TYR A 24 -13.78 -1.21 11.94
CA TYR A 24 -12.35 -1.48 11.81
C TYR A 24 -11.53 -0.17 11.83
N LEU A 25 -11.88 0.81 11.01
CA LEU A 25 -11.21 2.12 10.96
C LEU A 25 -11.37 2.88 12.27
N GLY A 26 -12.53 2.82 12.92
CA GLY A 26 -12.76 3.41 14.23
C GLY A 26 -11.82 2.84 15.29
N ARG A 27 -11.63 1.50 15.30
CA ARG A 27 -10.68 0.85 16.23
C ARG A 27 -9.24 1.28 15.96
N GLN A 28 -8.87 1.42 14.69
CA GLN A 28 -7.55 1.88 14.26
C GLN A 28 -7.30 3.33 14.71
N ILE A 29 -8.27 4.22 14.51
CA ILE A 29 -8.21 5.62 14.96
C ILE A 29 -8.12 5.70 16.48
N CYS A 30 -8.93 4.94 17.21
CA CYS A 30 -8.85 4.89 18.67
C CYS A 30 -7.48 4.43 19.16
N ASN A 31 -6.86 3.43 18.50
CA ASN A 31 -5.50 3.00 18.86
C ASN A 31 -4.46 4.10 18.60
N VAL A 32 -4.57 4.81 17.48
CA VAL A 32 -3.66 5.90 17.14
C VAL A 32 -3.81 7.10 18.09
N VAL A 33 -5.04 7.45 18.47
CA VAL A 33 -5.36 8.68 19.24
C VAL A 33 -5.30 8.46 20.75
N ALA A 34 -5.77 7.31 21.26
CA ALA A 34 -5.96 7.08 22.68
C ALA A 34 -4.88 6.18 23.33
N CYS A 35 -4.07 5.48 22.54
CA CYS A 35 -3.00 4.62 23.08
C CYS A 35 -1.64 5.31 22.98
N GLU A 36 -0.85 5.26 24.06
CA GLU A 36 0.53 5.74 24.13
C GLU A 36 1.51 4.60 24.45
N GLY A 37 2.81 4.80 24.18
CA GLY A 37 3.84 3.84 24.57
C GLY A 37 3.70 2.45 23.90
N ALA A 38 3.70 1.38 24.68
CA ALA A 38 3.64 -0.01 24.22
C ALA A 38 2.22 -0.46 23.79
N GLU A 39 1.18 0.28 24.21
CA GLU A 39 -0.22 0.00 23.85
C GLU A 39 -0.56 0.49 22.43
N ARG A 40 0.23 1.43 21.89
CA ARG A 40 0.07 1.93 20.52
C ARG A 40 0.72 0.99 19.52
N THR A 41 -0.09 0.06 19.02
CA THR A 41 0.30 -0.92 18.00
C THR A 41 0.29 -0.30 16.60
N GLU A 42 -0.56 0.68 16.34
CA GLU A 42 -0.64 1.37 15.05
C GLU A 42 0.42 2.47 14.97
N ARG A 43 1.58 2.15 14.37
CA ARG A 43 2.68 3.09 14.11
C ARG A 43 2.91 3.18 12.61
N HIS A 44 2.06 3.98 11.97
CA HIS A 44 2.16 4.26 10.54
C HIS A 44 3.43 5.09 10.31
N GLU A 45 4.44 4.47 9.73
CA GLU A 45 5.68 5.12 9.32
C GLU A 45 5.66 5.40 7.82
N THR A 46 6.30 6.49 7.42
CA THR A 46 6.42 6.85 6.01
C THR A 46 7.21 5.77 5.26
N LEU A 47 6.96 5.66 3.95
CA LEU A 47 7.72 4.76 3.08
C LEU A 47 9.24 4.97 3.24
N SER A 48 9.69 6.22 3.38
CA SER A 48 11.10 6.55 3.56
C SER A 48 11.74 5.91 4.81
N GLN A 49 11.00 5.84 5.92
CA GLN A 49 11.45 5.20 7.16
C GLN A 49 11.53 3.68 6.99
N TRP A 50 10.52 3.09 6.33
CA TRP A 50 10.56 1.68 5.95
C TRP A 50 11.75 1.36 5.05
N ARG A 51 12.09 2.23 4.09
CA ARG A 51 13.28 2.03 3.25
C ARG A 51 14.57 2.03 4.07
N GLY A 52 14.71 2.95 5.03
CA GLY A 52 15.85 2.97 5.94
C GLY A 52 15.95 1.71 6.81
N ARG A 53 14.83 1.18 7.30
CA ARG A 53 14.79 -0.07 8.08
C ARG A 53 15.18 -1.28 7.26
N MET A 54 14.61 -1.41 6.05
CA MET A 54 14.89 -2.53 5.15
C MET A 54 16.34 -2.52 4.67
N ALA A 55 16.90 -1.35 4.36
CA ALA A 55 18.31 -1.20 4.02
C ALA A 55 19.24 -1.64 5.17
N LYS A 56 18.95 -1.24 6.41
CA LYS A 56 19.70 -1.68 7.60
C LYS A 56 19.60 -3.19 7.84
N ALA A 57 18.52 -3.82 7.40
CA ALA A 57 18.32 -5.26 7.49
C ALA A 57 18.93 -6.04 6.31
N GLY A 58 19.66 -5.38 5.39
CA GLY A 58 20.33 -6.03 4.25
C GLY A 58 19.43 -6.28 3.05
N PHE A 59 18.28 -5.60 2.95
CA PHE A 59 17.43 -5.62 1.78
C PHE A 59 17.67 -4.41 0.88
N GLU A 60 17.56 -4.62 -0.42
CA GLU A 60 17.53 -3.54 -1.41
C GLU A 60 16.16 -3.47 -2.10
N PRO A 61 15.70 -2.26 -2.46
CA PRO A 61 14.42 -2.09 -3.11
C PRO A 61 14.44 -2.77 -4.49
N HIS A 62 13.36 -3.49 -4.80
CA HIS A 62 13.12 -4.09 -6.10
C HIS A 62 11.94 -3.39 -6.77
N ASN A 63 12.09 -3.06 -8.05
CA ASN A 63 11.02 -2.41 -8.80
C ASN A 63 9.88 -3.41 -9.02
N LEU A 64 8.67 -3.06 -8.59
CA LEU A 64 7.46 -3.85 -8.87
C LEU A 64 7.18 -4.00 -10.37
N GLY A 65 7.75 -3.09 -11.17
CA GLY A 65 7.66 -3.09 -12.63
C GLY A 65 6.33 -2.56 -13.15
N SER A 66 6.33 -2.18 -14.42
CA SER A 66 5.16 -1.56 -15.08
C SER A 66 3.92 -2.45 -15.12
N ASN A 67 4.08 -3.77 -14.97
CA ASN A 67 2.96 -4.72 -14.99
C ASN A 67 2.10 -4.59 -13.73
N ALA A 68 2.73 -4.41 -12.56
CA ALA A 68 2.01 -4.21 -11.31
C ALA A 68 1.20 -2.90 -11.34
N PHE A 69 1.80 -1.82 -11.87
CA PHE A 69 1.09 -0.54 -12.10
C PHE A 69 -0.14 -0.71 -13.01
N LYS A 70 0.02 -1.43 -14.14
CA LYS A 70 -1.08 -1.69 -15.07
C LYS A 70 -2.20 -2.51 -14.44
N GLN A 71 -1.87 -3.55 -13.67
CA GLN A 71 -2.86 -4.36 -12.96
C GLN A 71 -3.60 -3.55 -11.90
N ALA A 72 -2.89 -2.76 -11.09
CA ALA A 72 -3.50 -1.89 -10.09
C ALA A 72 -4.42 -0.84 -10.75
N SER A 73 -3.99 -0.25 -11.86
CA SER A 73 -4.79 0.70 -12.64
C SER A 73 -6.05 0.06 -13.22
N MET A 74 -5.95 -1.19 -13.71
CA MET A 74 -7.08 -1.95 -14.22
C MET A 74 -8.10 -2.26 -13.12
N LEU A 75 -7.64 -2.69 -11.94
CA LEU A 75 -8.51 -2.94 -10.79
C LEU A 75 -9.25 -1.66 -10.36
N LEU A 76 -8.56 -0.51 -10.34
CA LEU A 76 -9.22 0.78 -10.09
C LEU A 76 -10.25 1.13 -11.16
N ALA A 77 -9.99 0.85 -12.43
CA ALA A 77 -10.97 1.10 -13.49
C ALA A 77 -12.22 0.22 -13.37
N LEU A 78 -12.07 -1.01 -12.88
CA LEU A 78 -13.17 -1.97 -12.74
C LEU A 78 -14.00 -1.77 -11.47
N PHE A 79 -13.34 -1.46 -10.35
CA PHE A 79 -13.97 -1.44 -9.02
C PHE A 79 -13.97 -0.06 -8.36
N GLY A 80 -13.24 0.91 -8.89
CA GLY A 80 -13.04 2.23 -8.27
C GLY A 80 -14.27 3.13 -8.27
N GLY A 81 -15.36 2.75 -8.95
CA GLY A 81 -16.70 3.32 -8.75
C GLY A 81 -16.89 4.80 -9.10
N GLY A 82 -15.85 5.53 -9.52
CA GLY A 82 -15.94 6.97 -9.78
C GLY A 82 -14.89 7.76 -9.01
N ASP A 83 -14.71 9.00 -9.44
CA ASP A 83 -13.58 9.89 -9.20
C ASP A 83 -12.97 9.87 -7.78
N GLY A 84 -11.64 9.81 -7.71
CA GLY A 84 -10.89 9.98 -6.46
C GLY A 84 -9.73 9.00 -6.25
N TYR A 85 -9.89 7.70 -6.54
CA TYR A 85 -8.76 6.76 -6.38
C TYR A 85 -7.73 6.89 -7.49
N ARG A 86 -6.45 6.98 -7.12
CA ARG A 86 -5.32 7.06 -8.07
C ARG A 86 -4.18 6.17 -7.62
N VAL A 87 -3.55 5.49 -8.57
CA VAL A 87 -2.28 4.79 -8.34
C VAL A 87 -1.15 5.62 -8.94
N GLU A 88 -0.08 5.79 -8.18
CA GLU A 88 1.16 6.42 -8.62
C GLU A 88 2.34 5.45 -8.43
N GLU A 89 3.25 5.43 -9.39
CA GLU A 89 4.54 4.76 -9.24
C GLU A 89 5.61 5.80 -8.88
N LYS A 90 6.29 5.60 -7.75
CA LYS A 90 7.40 6.45 -7.30
C LYS A 90 8.51 5.59 -6.72
N GLU A 91 9.73 5.75 -7.24
CA GLU A 91 10.93 5.06 -6.75
C GLU A 91 10.77 3.52 -6.72
N GLY A 92 10.10 2.94 -7.72
CA GLY A 92 9.85 1.49 -7.83
C GLY A 92 8.76 0.95 -6.92
N CYS A 93 8.10 1.83 -6.16
CA CYS A 93 6.99 1.52 -5.27
C CYS A 93 5.68 2.04 -5.87
N LEU A 94 4.59 1.34 -5.58
CA LEU A 94 3.24 1.76 -5.96
C LEU A 94 2.55 2.40 -4.77
N THR A 95 1.92 3.54 -4.97
CA THR A 95 1.15 4.23 -3.94
C THR A 95 -0.29 4.39 -4.42
N LEU A 96 -1.23 3.82 -3.66
CA LEU A 96 -2.65 4.08 -3.82
C LEU A 96 -3.00 5.34 -3.01
N GLY A 97 -3.62 6.31 -3.66
CA GLY A 97 -4.09 7.55 -3.06
C GLY A 97 -5.57 7.81 -3.35
N TRP A 98 -6.12 8.74 -2.58
CA TRP A 98 -7.42 9.36 -2.79
C TRP A 98 -7.22 10.86 -3.04
N TYR A 99 -7.55 11.34 -4.23
CA TYR A 99 -7.17 12.64 -4.78
C TYR A 99 -5.67 12.90 -4.64
N THR A 100 -5.29 13.88 -3.82
CA THR A 100 -3.90 14.26 -3.56
C THR A 100 -3.32 13.59 -2.31
N ARG A 101 -4.09 12.74 -1.61
CA ARG A 101 -3.68 12.13 -0.34
C ARG A 101 -3.25 10.67 -0.54
N PRO A 102 -1.99 10.31 -0.25
CA PRO A 102 -1.55 8.92 -0.27
C PRO A 102 -2.23 8.15 0.86
N LEU A 103 -2.69 6.93 0.57
CA LEU A 103 -3.35 6.05 1.53
C LEU A 103 -2.48 4.83 1.85
N ILE A 104 -2.07 4.08 0.82
CA ILE A 104 -1.35 2.82 0.97
C ILE A 104 -0.13 2.83 0.04
N ALA A 105 1.03 2.48 0.56
CA ALA A 105 2.25 2.28 -0.22
C ALA A 105 2.59 0.78 -0.28
N THR A 106 2.98 0.31 -1.46
CA THR A 106 3.42 -1.05 -1.75
C THR A 106 4.81 -1.01 -2.34
N SER A 107 5.73 -1.79 -1.76
CA SER A 107 7.14 -1.84 -2.14
C SER A 107 7.62 -3.28 -2.19
N ALA A 108 8.46 -3.64 -3.15
CA ALA A 108 9.13 -4.93 -3.19
C ALA A 108 10.60 -4.80 -2.75
N TRP A 109 11.12 -5.88 -2.19
CA TRP A 109 12.45 -5.95 -1.59
C TRP A 109 13.12 -7.26 -1.98
N ARG A 110 14.43 -7.22 -2.22
CA ARG A 110 15.26 -8.43 -2.41
C ARG A 110 16.48 -8.38 -1.49
N VAL A 111 17.05 -9.55 -1.20
CA VAL A 111 18.28 -9.64 -0.40
C VAL A 111 19.43 -8.98 -1.18
N ALA A 112 20.12 -8.03 -0.56
CA ALA A 112 21.27 -7.38 -1.17
C ALA A 112 22.39 -8.41 -1.41
N GLY A 113 22.83 -8.55 -2.66
CA GLY A 113 23.91 -9.45 -3.04
C GLY A 113 23.50 -10.83 -3.58
N SER A 114 22.22 -11.11 -3.82
CA SER A 114 21.81 -12.27 -4.63
C SER A 114 22.07 -12.01 -6.12
N THR A 115 23.35 -12.03 -6.52
CA THR A 115 23.71 -12.22 -7.92
C THR A 115 23.13 -13.57 -8.36
N ASN A 116 22.17 -13.55 -9.28
CA ASN A 116 21.63 -14.77 -9.88
C ASN A 116 22.79 -15.56 -10.50
N PRO A 117 23.13 -16.77 -10.02
CA PRO A 117 24.26 -17.53 -10.56
C PRO A 117 24.07 -17.93 -12.03
N LEU A 118 22.87 -17.78 -12.58
CA LEU A 118 22.55 -18.12 -13.97
C LEU A 118 23.05 -17.09 -15.00
N SER A 119 23.55 -15.91 -14.59
CA SER A 119 24.13 -14.93 -15.51
C SER A 119 25.61 -15.17 -15.82
N ALA A 120 26.29 -16.09 -15.11
CA ALA A 120 27.73 -16.30 -15.22
C ALA A 120 28.14 -17.47 -16.15
N ALA A 121 27.18 -18.10 -16.84
CA ALA A 121 27.44 -19.31 -17.63
C ALA A 121 27.70 -19.09 -19.13
N ASP A 122 27.55 -17.87 -19.66
CA ASP A 122 27.81 -17.59 -21.09
C ASP A 122 29.11 -16.80 -21.31
N VAL A 123 30.24 -17.36 -20.88
CA VAL A 123 31.56 -17.09 -21.49
C VAL A 123 32.39 -18.37 -21.44
N ARG A 124 32.29 -19.20 -22.48
CA ARG A 124 33.41 -19.97 -23.04
C ARG A 124 33.04 -20.54 -24.41
#